data_AF-A0A0G1VK25-F1
#
_entry.id   AF-A0A0G1VK25-F1
#
_cell.length_a   1.000
_cell.length_b   1.000
_cell.length_c   1.000
_cell.angle_alpha   90.00
_cell.angle_beta   90.00
_cell.angle_gamma   90.00
#
_symmetry.space_group_name_H-M   'P 1'
#
loop_
_entity.id
_entity.type
_entity.pdbx_description
1 polymer ?
#
loop_
_entity_poly.entity_id
_entity_poly.type
_entity_poly.pdbx_seq_one_letter_code
_entity_poly.pdbx_strand_id
1 'polypeptide(L)'
;PEGKSPQSPAPAPTPPPLPPSEVHPLQTYQGDIEKVVTDRGVSVVSIAAAEAERAGKEHKNAPVPQVSLTTLSYAAGGFLLLAAAGGLLVYALTRPTSLPAPQEFRAPFISVDGTALVLVGRGESRATLMQKLEAARKSTDLAVGLVERLYLSTDKEGTAPLRAQDFFATLLPNAPEELVRTLSGPYLLGVHSFDENQSFLLLQVDAYATAYAGMLKWERTIYGDLSPLFVRVPSPRIQKTTPDTASTTAPQAADKFLPTDFVDKVVENRDTRALVTPEGDILMLWTFLGRATALITTNEYTLRQVISSLQSPAATP
;
A
#
# COMPACT_ATOMS: atom_id res chain seq x y z
N PRO A 1 55.13 119.18 38.26
CA PRO A 1 55.71 120.45 37.74
C PRO A 1 54.77 121.07 36.69
N GLU A 2 54.28 122.27 37.03
CA GLU A 2 53.52 123.26 36.23
C GLU A 2 52.24 122.75 35.53
N GLY A 3 51.03 123.18 35.93
CA GLY A 3 50.60 124.58 36.03
C GLY A 3 50.34 125.09 34.61
N LYS A 4 49.18 125.59 34.21
CA LYS A 4 48.27 126.56 34.82
C LYS A 4 46.97 126.57 33.99
N SER A 5 45.88 126.99 34.63
CA SER A 5 44.84 127.96 34.19
C SER A 5 44.90 128.58 32.78
N PRO A 6 43.82 129.21 32.25
CA PRO A 6 42.48 129.45 32.80
C PRO A 6 41.27 129.39 31.81
N GLN A 7 40.07 129.53 32.39
CA GLN A 7 38.93 130.42 32.00
C GLN A 7 37.92 130.12 30.88
N SER A 8 36.66 130.22 31.33
CA SER A 8 35.31 130.32 30.75
C SER A 8 35.09 130.99 29.39
N PRO A 9 33.98 130.64 28.71
CA PRO A 9 32.74 131.42 28.81
C PRO A 9 31.44 130.61 29.00
N ALA A 10 30.36 131.35 29.27
CA ALA A 10 29.02 130.94 29.68
C ALA A 10 28.06 130.64 28.47
N PRO A 11 26.73 130.45 28.64
CA PRO A 11 26.04 129.23 28.22
C PRO A 11 24.98 129.39 27.11
N ALA A 12 24.63 128.29 26.43
CA ALA A 12 23.35 127.92 25.76
C ALA A 12 23.64 126.91 24.61
N PRO A 13 22.65 126.17 24.03
CA PRO A 13 21.36 125.69 24.52
C PRO A 13 21.21 124.15 24.35
N THR A 14 20.13 123.58 24.89
CA THR A 14 19.74 122.17 24.74
C THR A 14 19.20 121.89 23.31
N PRO A 15 19.72 120.88 22.59
CA PRO A 15 19.14 120.38 21.34
C PRO A 15 18.15 119.19 21.57
N PRO A 16 17.34 118.84 20.56
CA PRO A 16 15.94 118.40 20.68
C PRO A 16 15.73 116.91 21.05
N PRO A 17 14.50 116.52 21.44
CA PRO A 17 14.16 115.12 21.71
C PRO A 17 14.25 114.24 20.45
N LEU A 18 14.83 113.06 20.62
CA LEU A 18 15.02 112.03 19.60
C LEU A 18 13.67 111.45 19.12
N PRO A 19 13.52 111.15 17.82
CA PRO A 19 12.30 110.56 17.29
C PRO A 19 12.06 109.13 17.82
N PRO A 20 10.79 108.72 18.02
CA PRO A 20 10.45 107.37 18.46
C PRO A 20 10.86 106.33 17.39
N SER A 21 11.48 105.25 17.85
CA SER A 21 11.94 104.13 17.01
C SER A 21 10.74 103.27 16.57
N GLU A 22 10.39 103.35 15.29
CA GLU A 22 9.41 102.48 14.61
C GLU A 22 10.04 101.14 14.21
N VAL A 23 10.19 100.24 15.19
CA VAL A 23 10.44 98.82 14.89
C VAL A 23 9.40 98.00 15.63
N HIS A 24 8.47 97.41 14.87
CA HIS A 24 7.41 96.56 15.41
C HIS A 24 8.04 95.30 16.04
N PRO A 25 7.68 94.94 17.29
CA PRO A 25 8.10 93.68 17.88
C PRO A 25 7.62 92.51 17.00
N LEU A 26 8.48 91.52 16.78
CA LEU A 26 8.11 90.31 16.05
C LEU A 26 6.86 89.69 16.70
N GLN A 27 5.76 89.64 15.96
CA GLN A 27 4.56 88.93 16.37
C GLN A 27 4.91 87.44 16.40
N THR A 28 4.90 86.86 17.59
CA THR A 28 5.08 85.43 17.77
C THR A 28 3.71 84.81 17.97
N TYR A 29 3.53 83.59 17.46
CA TYR A 29 2.33 82.80 17.71
C TYR A 29 2.00 82.72 19.21
N GLN A 30 3.02 82.71 20.08
CA GLN A 30 2.82 82.73 21.54
C GLN A 30 2.04 83.97 22.01
N GLY A 31 2.44 85.16 21.56
CA GLY A 31 1.77 86.41 21.93
C GLY A 31 0.33 86.48 21.41
N ASP A 32 0.07 85.94 20.21
CA ASP A 32 -1.28 85.89 19.64
C ASP A 32 -2.20 84.94 20.42
N ILE A 33 -1.70 83.80 20.90
CA ILE A 33 -2.49 82.87 21.72
C ILE A 33 -2.78 83.48 23.09
N GLU A 34 -1.79 84.10 23.74
CA GLU A 34 -1.97 84.78 25.04
C GLU A 34 -3.02 85.89 24.95
N LYS A 35 -3.01 86.67 23.87
CA LYS A 35 -3.99 87.74 23.64
C LYS A 35 -5.40 87.19 23.42
N VAL A 36 -5.55 86.10 22.66
CA VAL A 36 -6.86 85.45 22.44
C VAL A 36 -7.40 84.79 23.71
N VAL A 37 -6.55 84.16 24.52
CA VAL A 37 -6.94 83.54 25.79
C VAL A 37 -7.42 84.62 26.78
N THR A 38 -6.73 85.75 26.83
CA THR A 38 -7.05 86.87 27.74
C THR A 38 -8.28 87.66 27.28
N ASP A 39 -8.35 88.08 26.00
CA ASP A 39 -9.46 88.90 25.47
C ASP A 39 -10.78 88.13 25.39
N ARG A 40 -10.75 86.82 25.12
CA ARG A 40 -11.96 85.99 25.03
C ARG A 40 -12.29 85.21 26.31
N GLY A 41 -11.50 85.37 27.38
CA GLY A 41 -11.73 84.70 28.66
C GLY A 41 -11.77 83.17 28.56
N VAL A 42 -10.95 82.58 27.68
CA VAL A 42 -10.98 81.14 27.38
C VAL A 42 -10.18 80.40 28.45
N SER A 43 -10.85 79.77 29.40
CA SER A 43 -10.21 78.97 30.45
C SER A 43 -9.74 77.61 29.92
N VAL A 44 -8.64 77.07 30.47
CA VAL A 44 -8.15 75.70 30.20
C VAL A 44 -9.26 74.66 30.39
N VAL A 45 -10.17 74.92 31.35
CA VAL A 45 -11.35 74.08 31.61
C VAL A 45 -12.34 74.12 30.44
N SER A 46 -12.50 75.27 29.78
CA SER A 46 -13.39 75.42 28.62
C SER A 46 -12.83 74.76 27.36
N ILE A 47 -11.50 74.74 27.20
CA ILE A 47 -10.82 74.00 26.12
C ILE A 47 -10.94 72.49 26.35
N ALA A 48 -10.70 72.04 27.58
CA ALA A 48 -10.88 70.63 27.94
C ALA A 48 -12.35 70.19 27.79
N ALA A 49 -13.31 71.06 28.15
CA ALA A 49 -14.73 70.79 27.96
C ALA A 49 -15.12 70.76 26.47
N ALA A 50 -14.61 71.69 25.67
CA ALA A 50 -14.85 71.73 24.23
C ALA A 50 -14.21 70.53 23.51
N GLU A 51 -13.02 70.09 23.93
CA GLU A 51 -12.35 68.91 23.40
C GLU A 51 -13.05 67.63 23.84
N ALA A 52 -13.53 67.54 25.08
CA ALA A 52 -14.37 66.44 25.55
C ALA A 52 -15.71 66.39 24.79
N GLU A 53 -16.30 67.55 24.46
CA GLU A 53 -17.50 67.63 23.65
C GLU A 53 -17.22 67.25 22.19
N ARG A 54 -16.05 67.60 21.64
CA ARG A 54 -15.62 67.21 20.28
C ARG A 54 -15.33 65.72 20.18
N ALA A 55 -14.60 65.16 21.15
CA ALA A 55 -14.38 63.72 21.28
C ALA A 55 -15.70 62.96 21.48
N GLY A 56 -16.64 63.53 22.24
CA GLY A 56 -17.99 63.01 22.39
C GLY A 56 -18.88 63.15 21.15
N LYS A 57 -18.60 64.10 20.24
CA LYS A 57 -19.30 64.31 18.97
C LYS A 57 -18.72 63.45 17.83
N GLU A 58 -17.41 63.21 17.80
CA GLU A 58 -16.79 62.25 16.86
C GLU A 58 -17.25 60.81 17.11
N HIS A 59 -17.47 60.42 18.37
CA HIS A 59 -18.01 59.09 18.70
C HIS A 59 -19.54 58.96 18.54
N LYS A 60 -20.28 60.08 18.43
CA LYS A 60 -21.73 60.06 18.19
C LYS A 60 -22.11 59.84 16.73
N ASN A 61 -21.16 59.99 15.81
CA ASN A 61 -21.36 59.80 14.36
C ASN A 61 -20.56 58.63 13.79
N ALA A 62 -19.93 57.80 14.61
CA ALA A 62 -19.51 56.48 14.14
C ALA A 62 -20.79 55.69 13.80
N PRO A 63 -20.97 55.17 12.57
CA PRO A 63 -22.10 54.32 12.27
C PRO A 63 -22.00 53.11 13.20
N VAL A 64 -22.89 53.02 14.18
CA VAL A 64 -23.09 51.75 14.89
C VAL A 64 -23.43 50.74 13.80
N PRO A 65 -22.66 49.65 13.62
CA PRO A 65 -22.98 48.68 12.58
C PRO A 65 -24.37 48.11 12.89
N GLN A 66 -25.38 48.63 12.21
CA GLN A 66 -26.72 48.07 12.25
C GLN A 66 -26.64 46.77 11.47
N VAL A 67 -26.42 45.68 12.20
CA VAL A 67 -26.47 44.33 11.65
C VAL A 67 -27.88 44.14 11.12
N SER A 68 -28.04 44.26 9.80
CA SER A 68 -29.34 44.06 9.18
C SER A 68 -29.76 42.61 9.39
N LEU A 69 -31.05 42.35 9.59
CA LEU A 69 -31.58 40.99 9.65
C LEU A 69 -31.13 40.12 8.46
N THR A 70 -30.90 40.75 7.29
CA THR A 70 -30.34 40.10 6.11
C THR A 70 -28.88 39.65 6.31
N THR A 71 -27.99 40.51 6.83
CA THR A 71 -26.60 40.12 7.14
C THR A 71 -26.52 39.03 8.22
N LEU A 72 -27.41 39.07 9.21
CA LEU A 72 -27.54 38.01 10.21
C LEU A 72 -28.03 36.70 9.57
N SER A 73 -28.98 36.77 8.62
CA SER A 73 -29.49 35.58 7.93
C SER A 73 -28.45 34.95 6.99
N TYR A 74 -27.61 35.75 6.33
CA TYR A 74 -26.49 35.24 5.53
C TYR A 74 -25.39 34.63 6.40
N ALA A 75 -25.07 35.25 7.52
CA ALA A 75 -24.11 34.70 8.47
C ALA A 75 -24.61 33.37 9.08
N ALA A 76 -25.89 33.32 9.47
CA ALA A 76 -26.53 32.10 9.98
C ALA A 76 -26.60 31.00 8.91
N GLY A 77 -26.98 31.34 7.68
CA GLY A 77 -27.04 30.40 6.56
C GLY A 77 -25.66 29.84 6.18
N GLY A 78 -24.63 30.69 6.19
CA GLY A 78 -23.24 30.28 5.95
C GLY A 78 -22.72 29.33 7.04
N PHE A 79 -23.00 29.62 8.30
CA PHE A 79 -22.65 28.73 9.41
C PHE A 79 -23.36 27.38 9.32
N LEU A 80 -24.65 27.38 8.96
CA LEU A 80 -25.44 26.15 8.81
C LEU A 80 -24.94 25.28 7.66
N LEU A 81 -24.54 25.89 6.54
CA LEU A 81 -23.88 25.21 5.42
C LEU A 81 -22.54 24.58 5.83
N LEU A 82 -21.71 25.31 6.58
CA LEU A 82 -20.43 24.79 7.07
C LEU A 82 -20.63 23.64 8.06
N ALA A 83 -21.62 23.74 8.94
CA ALA A 83 -21.99 22.66 9.86
C ALA A 83 -22.50 21.42 9.12
N ALA A 84 -23.32 21.61 8.08
CA ALA A 84 -23.80 20.52 7.24
C ALA A 84 -22.66 19.84 6.46
N ALA A 85 -21.75 20.63 5.88
CA ALA A 85 -20.57 20.11 5.19
C ALA A 85 -19.62 19.35 6.14
N GLY A 86 -19.38 19.90 7.33
CA GLY A 86 -18.59 19.24 8.38
C GLY A 86 -19.25 17.94 8.87
N GLY A 87 -20.57 17.95 9.08
CA GLY A 87 -21.33 16.75 9.44
C GLY A 87 -21.29 15.68 8.35
N LEU A 88 -21.37 16.07 7.07
CA LEU A 88 -21.28 15.15 5.93
C LEU A 88 -19.87 14.57 5.77
N LEU A 89 -18.83 15.37 6.06
CA LEU A 89 -17.44 14.93 6.10
C LEU A 89 -17.18 13.95 7.24
N VAL A 90 -17.64 14.26 8.46
CA VAL A 90 -17.56 13.33 9.60
C VAL A 90 -18.31 12.05 9.27
N TYR A 91 -19.54 12.15 8.75
CA TYR A 91 -20.32 10.99 8.34
C TYR A 91 -19.63 10.18 7.24
N ALA A 92 -18.97 10.81 6.26
CA ALA A 92 -18.22 10.10 5.23
C ALA A 92 -16.97 9.39 5.78
N LEU A 93 -16.28 9.99 6.76
CA LEU A 93 -15.08 9.45 7.39
C LEU A 93 -15.37 8.40 8.47
N THR A 94 -16.49 8.51 9.17
CA THR A 94 -16.91 7.59 10.24
C THR A 94 -17.91 6.55 9.78
N ARG A 95 -18.34 6.57 8.51
CA ARG A 95 -19.08 5.45 7.94
C ARG A 95 -18.18 4.22 8.10
N PRO A 96 -18.61 3.20 8.84
CA PRO A 96 -17.89 1.95 8.86
C PRO A 96 -17.97 1.40 7.43
N THR A 97 -16.91 1.64 6.66
CA THR A 97 -16.65 0.87 5.46
C THR A 97 -16.35 -0.52 5.99
N SER A 98 -17.40 -1.34 6.14
CA SER A 98 -17.24 -2.76 6.29
C SER A 98 -16.64 -3.24 4.97
N LEU A 99 -15.32 -3.14 4.85
CA LEU A 99 -14.60 -4.03 3.96
C LEU A 99 -15.10 -5.43 4.34
N PRO A 100 -15.59 -6.24 3.39
CA PRO A 100 -15.86 -7.63 3.71
C PRO A 100 -14.61 -8.16 4.40
N ALA A 101 -14.76 -8.67 5.62
CA ALA A 101 -13.66 -9.26 6.35
C ALA A 101 -12.91 -10.17 5.37
N PRO A 102 -11.57 -10.08 5.25
CA PRO A 102 -10.83 -10.99 4.40
C PRO A 102 -11.26 -12.38 4.80
N GLN A 103 -12.00 -13.06 3.93
CA GLN A 103 -12.41 -14.41 4.21
C GLN A 103 -11.11 -15.20 4.14
N GLU A 104 -10.54 -15.50 5.30
CA GLU A 104 -9.29 -16.25 5.37
C GLU A 104 -9.59 -17.65 4.83
N PHE A 105 -9.32 -17.84 3.54
CA PHE A 105 -9.29 -19.17 2.92
C PHE A 105 -8.10 -19.89 3.52
N ARG A 106 -8.22 -20.47 4.71
CA ARG A 106 -7.10 -21.19 5.32
C ARG A 106 -6.69 -22.34 4.40
N ALA A 107 -5.40 -22.45 4.10
CA ALA A 107 -4.90 -23.56 3.30
C ALA A 107 -5.02 -24.88 4.08
N PRO A 108 -5.47 -25.97 3.44
CA PRO A 108 -5.44 -27.28 4.06
C PRO A 108 -4.00 -27.80 4.12
N PHE A 109 -3.73 -28.75 5.02
CA PHE A 109 -2.43 -29.42 5.22
C PHE A 109 -1.30 -28.53 5.79
N ILE A 110 -0.94 -27.46 5.09
CA ILE A 110 0.23 -26.62 5.38
C ILE A 110 -0.14 -25.14 5.34
N SER A 111 0.65 -24.32 6.05
CA SER A 111 0.65 -22.88 5.81
C SER A 111 1.19 -22.55 4.43
N VAL A 112 0.61 -21.51 3.83
CA VAL A 112 1.04 -20.94 2.56
C VAL A 112 1.21 -19.44 2.74
N ASP A 113 2.15 -18.86 2.01
CA ASP A 113 2.49 -17.43 2.08
C ASP A 113 1.57 -16.59 1.21
N GLY A 114 1.01 -17.18 0.15
CA GLY A 114 0.09 -16.54 -0.78
C GLY A 114 -1.08 -17.44 -1.17
N THR A 115 -2.17 -16.84 -1.63
CA THR A 115 -3.27 -17.54 -2.29
C THR A 115 -3.72 -16.78 -3.53
N ALA A 116 -3.62 -17.42 -4.69
CA ALA A 116 -4.17 -16.94 -5.94
C ALA A 116 -5.52 -17.63 -6.23
N LEU A 117 -6.59 -16.85 -6.40
CA LEU A 117 -7.90 -17.36 -6.77
C LEU A 117 -7.95 -17.63 -8.29
N VAL A 118 -8.30 -18.86 -8.67
CA VAL A 118 -8.48 -19.29 -10.06
C VAL A 118 -9.94 -19.64 -10.30
N LEU A 119 -10.62 -18.85 -11.13
CA LEU A 119 -12.04 -19.04 -11.42
C LEU A 119 -12.27 -20.15 -12.44
N VAL A 120 -13.10 -21.11 -12.06
CA VAL A 120 -13.55 -22.23 -12.88
C VAL A 120 -14.93 -21.91 -13.45
N GLY A 121 -15.00 -21.69 -14.75
CA GLY A 121 -16.25 -21.45 -15.44
C GLY A 121 -17.12 -22.73 -15.52
N ARG A 122 -18.44 -22.57 -15.52
CA ARG A 122 -19.34 -23.71 -15.78
C ARG A 122 -19.11 -24.24 -17.19
N GLY A 123 -18.84 -25.55 -17.30
CA GLY A 123 -18.57 -26.20 -18.59
C GLY A 123 -17.26 -25.75 -19.24
N GLU A 124 -16.35 -25.15 -18.47
CA GLU A 124 -15.04 -24.77 -18.96
C GLU A 124 -14.22 -26.00 -19.41
N SER A 125 -13.57 -25.90 -20.56
CA SER A 125 -12.78 -27.00 -21.10
C SER A 125 -11.51 -27.23 -20.27
N ARG A 126 -11.06 -28.49 -20.20
CA ARG A 126 -9.76 -28.86 -19.60
C ARG A 126 -8.62 -27.99 -20.13
N ALA A 127 -8.58 -27.74 -21.42
CA ALA A 127 -7.51 -26.98 -22.06
C ALA A 127 -7.47 -25.52 -21.55
N THR A 128 -8.63 -24.87 -21.45
CA THR A 128 -8.74 -23.49 -20.96
C THR A 128 -8.36 -23.40 -19.48
N LEU A 129 -8.83 -24.34 -18.66
CA LEU A 129 -8.49 -24.37 -17.24
C LEU A 129 -7.00 -24.66 -17.01
N MET A 130 -6.41 -25.58 -17.79
CA MET A 130 -4.95 -25.82 -17.75
C MET A 130 -4.14 -24.57 -18.15
N GLN A 131 -4.60 -23.82 -19.16
CA GLN A 131 -3.95 -22.55 -19.53
C GLN A 131 -4.02 -21.51 -18.42
N LYS A 132 -5.16 -21.39 -17.74
CA LYS A 132 -5.31 -20.50 -16.57
C LYS A 132 -4.38 -20.89 -15.42
N LEU A 133 -4.30 -22.19 -15.10
CA LEU A 133 -3.43 -22.69 -14.04
C LEU A 133 -1.94 -22.51 -14.39
N GLU A 134 -1.57 -22.76 -15.64
CA GLU A 134 -0.22 -22.52 -16.14
C GLU A 134 0.16 -21.03 -16.08
N ALA A 135 -0.77 -20.15 -16.47
CA ALA A 135 -0.58 -18.71 -16.36
C ALA A 135 -0.43 -18.28 -14.90
N ALA A 136 -1.27 -18.81 -14.00
CA ALA A 136 -1.19 -18.55 -12.57
C ALA A 136 0.15 -19.00 -11.99
N ARG A 137 0.63 -20.22 -12.32
CA ARG A 137 1.96 -20.71 -11.93
C ARG A 137 3.08 -19.78 -12.39
N LYS A 138 3.01 -19.30 -13.63
CA LYS A 138 4.04 -18.40 -14.19
C LYS A 138 4.00 -16.99 -13.61
N SER A 139 2.82 -16.52 -13.20
CA SER A 139 2.66 -15.21 -12.59
C SER A 139 2.95 -15.17 -11.09
N THR A 140 3.17 -16.32 -10.44
CA THR A 140 3.58 -16.38 -9.03
C THR A 140 4.90 -15.61 -8.86
N ASP A 141 4.83 -14.49 -8.15
CA ASP A 141 5.96 -13.63 -7.82
C ASP A 141 6.16 -13.65 -6.30
N LEU A 142 6.76 -14.74 -5.83
CA LEU A 142 7.11 -14.92 -4.42
C LEU A 142 8.62 -15.07 -4.27
N ALA A 143 9.13 -14.65 -3.12
CA ALA A 143 10.52 -14.90 -2.76
C ALA A 143 10.83 -16.41 -2.76
N VAL A 144 12.08 -16.75 -3.10
CA VAL A 144 12.55 -18.13 -3.12
C VAL A 144 12.32 -18.80 -1.76
N GLY A 145 11.76 -20.00 -1.79
CA GLY A 145 11.38 -20.80 -0.63
C GLY A 145 9.93 -20.63 -0.18
N LEU A 146 9.21 -19.62 -0.69
CA LEU A 146 7.81 -19.40 -0.32
C LEU A 146 6.85 -20.22 -1.18
N VAL A 147 5.65 -20.42 -0.65
CA VAL A 147 4.60 -21.24 -1.24
C VAL A 147 3.34 -20.41 -1.50
N GLU A 148 2.87 -20.43 -2.75
CA GLU A 148 1.56 -19.91 -3.12
C GLU A 148 0.57 -21.06 -3.33
N ARG A 149 -0.66 -20.92 -2.82
CA ARG A 149 -1.76 -21.82 -3.17
C ARG A 149 -2.51 -21.30 -4.38
N LEU A 150 -2.73 -22.16 -5.37
CA LEU A 150 -3.71 -21.94 -6.43
C LEU A 150 -5.08 -22.46 -5.96
N TYR A 151 -5.95 -21.55 -5.55
CA TYR A 151 -7.26 -21.86 -5.00
C TYR A 151 -8.33 -21.81 -6.09
N LEU A 152 -8.86 -22.97 -6.48
CA LEU A 152 -9.86 -23.08 -7.54
C LEU A 152 -11.26 -22.91 -6.95
N SER A 153 -12.02 -21.97 -7.51
CA SER A 153 -13.40 -21.70 -7.09
C SER A 153 -14.34 -21.53 -8.27
N THR A 154 -15.62 -21.87 -8.06
CA THR A 154 -16.68 -21.71 -9.07
C THR A 154 -17.35 -20.33 -9.03
N ASP A 155 -17.07 -19.55 -7.99
CA ASP A 155 -17.57 -18.20 -7.73
C ASP A 155 -16.42 -17.19 -7.62
N LYS A 156 -16.73 -15.91 -7.80
CA LYS A 156 -15.72 -14.83 -7.76
C LYS A 156 -15.25 -14.53 -6.35
N GLU A 157 -16.09 -14.85 -5.38
CA GLU A 157 -15.90 -14.60 -3.97
C GLU A 157 -15.06 -15.69 -3.30
N GLY A 158 -14.80 -16.83 -3.98
CA GLY A 158 -14.01 -17.93 -3.41
C GLY A 158 -14.78 -18.81 -2.41
N THR A 159 -16.08 -18.59 -2.23
CA THR A 159 -16.92 -19.28 -1.25
C THR A 159 -17.29 -20.70 -1.64
N ALA A 160 -17.15 -21.05 -2.93
CA ALA A 160 -17.51 -22.34 -3.48
C ALA A 160 -16.28 -23.07 -4.05
N PRO A 161 -15.40 -23.63 -3.17
CA PRO A 161 -14.20 -24.34 -3.60
C PRO A 161 -14.55 -25.51 -4.51
N LEU A 162 -13.74 -25.71 -5.54
CA LEU A 162 -13.80 -26.92 -6.35
C LEU A 162 -13.38 -28.11 -5.47
N ARG A 163 -14.17 -29.20 -5.48
CA ARG A 163 -13.82 -30.41 -4.72
C ARG A 163 -12.74 -31.20 -5.44
N ALA A 164 -11.99 -32.04 -4.71
CA ALA A 164 -10.94 -32.87 -5.29
C ALA A 164 -11.49 -33.77 -6.43
N GLN A 165 -12.65 -34.39 -6.24
CA GLN A 165 -13.27 -35.24 -7.27
C GLN A 165 -13.61 -34.45 -8.54
N ASP A 166 -14.18 -33.25 -8.41
CA ASP A 166 -14.53 -32.39 -9.54
C ASP A 166 -13.27 -31.85 -10.25
N PHE A 167 -12.23 -31.53 -9.47
CA PHE A 167 -10.90 -31.17 -9.96
C PHE A 167 -10.30 -32.30 -10.81
N PHE A 168 -10.29 -33.54 -10.30
CA PHE A 168 -9.77 -34.71 -11.02
C PHE A 168 -10.59 -35.02 -12.26
N ALA A 169 -11.92 -35.03 -12.17
CA ALA A 169 -12.80 -35.29 -13.30
C ALA A 169 -12.62 -34.28 -14.44
N THR A 170 -12.34 -33.02 -14.11
CA THR A 170 -12.18 -31.94 -15.10
C THR A 170 -10.77 -31.90 -15.70
N LEU A 171 -9.73 -32.01 -14.85
CA LEU A 171 -8.34 -31.75 -15.24
C LEU A 171 -7.51 -33.01 -15.48
N LEU A 172 -7.89 -34.13 -14.89
CA LEU A 172 -7.10 -35.36 -14.81
C LEU A 172 -7.93 -36.57 -15.26
N PRO A 173 -8.42 -36.58 -16.51
CA PRO A 173 -9.43 -37.54 -16.96
C PRO A 173 -8.93 -38.99 -17.01
N ASN A 174 -7.61 -39.21 -17.04
CA ASN A 174 -7.04 -40.56 -17.02
C ASN A 174 -6.64 -41.01 -15.61
N ALA A 175 -7.00 -40.26 -14.56
CA ALA A 175 -6.83 -40.70 -13.18
C ALA A 175 -7.73 -41.92 -12.91
N PRO A 176 -7.20 -43.01 -12.31
CA PRO A 176 -7.99 -44.20 -12.02
C PRO A 176 -9.18 -43.89 -11.11
N GLU A 177 -10.36 -44.42 -11.45
CA GLU A 177 -11.60 -44.12 -10.73
C GLU A 177 -11.52 -44.53 -9.25
N GLU A 178 -10.83 -45.63 -8.96
CA GLU A 178 -10.55 -46.08 -7.59
C GLU A 178 -9.74 -45.06 -6.78
N LEU A 179 -8.81 -44.33 -7.42
CA LEU A 179 -8.07 -43.26 -6.76
C LEU A 179 -9.02 -42.09 -6.48
N VAL A 180 -9.76 -41.64 -7.50
CA VAL A 180 -10.69 -40.49 -7.40
C VAL A 180 -11.73 -40.71 -6.29
N ARG A 181 -12.23 -41.93 -6.14
CA ARG A 181 -13.19 -42.29 -5.07
C ARG A 181 -12.60 -42.12 -3.66
N THR A 182 -11.29 -42.22 -3.49
CA THR A 182 -10.63 -41.98 -2.19
C THR A 182 -10.40 -40.50 -1.87
N LEU A 183 -10.56 -39.61 -2.86
CA LEU A 183 -10.31 -38.17 -2.73
C LEU A 183 -11.53 -37.42 -2.18
N SER A 184 -12.01 -37.85 -1.00
CA SER A 184 -13.16 -37.25 -0.33
C SER A 184 -12.82 -35.99 0.49
N GLY A 185 -11.53 -35.78 0.80
CA GLY A 185 -11.05 -34.64 1.59
C GLY A 185 -10.63 -33.41 0.76
N PRO A 186 -10.12 -32.35 1.41
CA PRO A 186 -9.49 -31.22 0.76
C PRO A 186 -8.28 -31.66 -0.09
N TYR A 187 -7.88 -30.77 -1.01
CA TYR A 187 -6.60 -30.85 -1.71
C TYR A 187 -5.93 -29.48 -1.66
N LEU A 188 -4.64 -29.44 -1.93
CA LEU A 188 -3.89 -28.20 -2.11
C LEU A 188 -3.07 -28.32 -3.38
N LEU A 189 -3.42 -27.51 -4.38
CA LEU A 189 -2.57 -27.25 -5.53
C LEU A 189 -1.73 -26.02 -5.22
N GLY A 190 -0.41 -26.18 -5.23
CA GLY A 190 0.52 -25.14 -4.82
C GLY A 190 1.65 -24.94 -5.81
N VAL A 191 2.27 -23.77 -5.67
CA VAL A 191 3.45 -23.35 -6.41
C VAL A 191 4.51 -23.00 -5.39
N HIS A 192 5.65 -23.67 -5.46
CA HIS A 192 6.82 -23.37 -4.66
C HIS A 192 7.79 -22.55 -5.51
N SER A 193 8.13 -21.35 -5.05
CA SER A 193 9.13 -20.49 -5.69
C SER A 193 10.52 -21.03 -5.38
N PHE A 194 11.23 -21.53 -6.39
CA PHE A 194 12.59 -22.05 -6.22
C PHE A 194 13.54 -21.54 -7.34
N ASP A 195 14.12 -22.43 -8.13
CA ASP A 195 14.87 -22.12 -9.36
C ASP A 195 13.93 -21.64 -10.47
N GLU A 196 12.75 -22.24 -10.51
CA GLU A 196 11.57 -21.86 -11.26
C GLU A 196 10.34 -22.05 -10.36
N ASN A 197 9.17 -21.65 -10.83
CA ASN A 197 7.91 -21.90 -10.12
C ASN A 197 7.50 -23.36 -10.28
N GLN A 198 7.66 -24.14 -9.21
CA GLN A 198 7.47 -25.59 -9.21
C GLN A 198 6.10 -25.96 -8.64
N SER A 199 5.31 -26.70 -9.41
CA SER A 199 3.99 -27.16 -8.95
C SER A 199 4.10 -28.33 -7.97
N PHE A 200 3.17 -28.37 -7.03
CA PHE A 200 2.92 -29.54 -6.20
C PHE A 200 1.44 -29.71 -5.92
N LEU A 201 1.04 -30.94 -5.64
CA LEU A 201 -0.34 -31.31 -5.32
C LEU A 201 -0.36 -32.19 -4.07
N LEU A 202 -1.04 -31.71 -3.05
CA LEU A 202 -1.36 -32.48 -1.85
C LEU A 202 -2.81 -32.98 -1.92
N LEU A 203 -2.99 -34.27 -1.65
CA LEU A 203 -4.27 -34.95 -1.73
C LEU A 203 -4.56 -35.62 -0.40
N GLN A 204 -5.76 -35.38 0.14
CA GLN A 204 -6.27 -36.17 1.26
C GLN A 204 -6.97 -37.43 0.73
N VAL A 205 -6.58 -38.58 1.27
CA VAL A 205 -7.17 -39.88 0.95
C VAL A 205 -7.79 -40.52 2.21
N ASP A 206 -8.90 -41.24 2.03
CA ASP A 206 -9.56 -41.98 3.12
C ASP A 206 -9.15 -43.46 3.20
N ALA A 207 -8.74 -44.06 2.08
CA ALA A 207 -8.34 -45.46 1.98
C ALA A 207 -6.94 -45.62 1.36
N TYR A 208 -5.91 -45.66 2.21
CA TYR A 208 -4.50 -45.74 1.80
C TYR A 208 -4.20 -46.82 0.75
N ALA A 209 -4.60 -48.07 1.01
CA ALA A 209 -4.26 -49.19 0.13
C ALA A 209 -4.85 -49.02 -1.28
N THR A 210 -6.10 -48.54 -1.36
CA THR A 210 -6.79 -48.25 -2.62
C THR A 210 -6.12 -47.08 -3.33
N ALA A 211 -5.82 -46.00 -2.61
CA ALA A 211 -5.15 -44.83 -3.18
C ALA A 211 -3.75 -45.18 -3.71
N TYR A 212 -2.96 -45.95 -2.98
CA TYR A 212 -1.63 -46.37 -3.40
C TYR A 212 -1.68 -47.23 -4.68
N ALA A 213 -2.57 -48.21 -4.73
CA ALA A 213 -2.79 -49.02 -5.93
C ALA A 213 -3.27 -48.17 -7.13
N GLY A 214 -4.11 -47.16 -6.86
CA GLY A 214 -4.55 -46.19 -7.86
C GLY A 214 -3.40 -45.33 -8.38
N MET A 215 -2.53 -44.81 -7.50
CA MET A 215 -1.34 -44.04 -7.88
C MET A 215 -0.41 -44.85 -8.80
N LEU A 216 -0.14 -46.12 -8.46
CA LEU A 216 0.67 -47.01 -9.30
C LEU A 216 0.09 -47.20 -10.70
N LYS A 217 -1.25 -47.34 -10.81
CA LYS A 217 -1.91 -47.42 -12.12
C LYS A 217 -1.82 -46.12 -12.89
N TRP A 218 -1.90 -44.99 -12.19
CA TRP A 218 -1.86 -43.66 -12.79
C TRP A 218 -0.48 -43.28 -13.32
N GLU A 219 0.61 -43.89 -12.84
CA GLU A 219 1.99 -43.65 -13.31
C GLU A 219 2.13 -43.62 -14.84
N ARG A 220 1.34 -44.42 -15.56
CA ARG A 220 1.35 -44.52 -17.03
C ARG A 220 0.89 -43.25 -17.74
N THR A 221 -0.01 -42.47 -17.12
CA THR A 221 -0.68 -41.33 -17.75
C THR A 221 -0.54 -40.04 -16.95
N ILE A 222 -0.10 -40.11 -15.69
CA ILE A 222 -0.01 -38.98 -14.76
C ILE A 222 0.83 -37.82 -15.29
N TYR A 223 1.95 -38.11 -15.97
CA TYR A 223 2.81 -37.07 -16.54
C TYR A 223 2.09 -36.29 -17.66
N GLY A 224 1.30 -36.99 -18.49
CA GLY A 224 0.49 -36.36 -19.53
C GLY A 224 -0.71 -35.60 -18.96
N ASP A 225 -1.37 -36.15 -17.94
CA ASP A 225 -2.52 -35.54 -17.27
C ASP A 225 -2.13 -34.22 -16.56
N LEU A 226 -0.97 -34.19 -15.92
CA LEU A 226 -0.47 -33.02 -15.20
C LEU A 226 0.29 -32.03 -16.09
N SER A 227 0.53 -32.36 -17.37
CA SER A 227 1.12 -31.43 -18.33
C SER A 227 0.09 -30.38 -18.80
N PRO A 228 0.45 -29.10 -18.93
CA PRO A 228 1.80 -28.51 -18.77
C PRO A 228 2.16 -28.07 -17.34
N LEU A 229 1.25 -28.24 -16.38
CA LEU A 229 1.37 -27.67 -15.04
C LEU A 229 2.55 -28.23 -14.22
N PHE A 230 2.89 -29.51 -14.42
CA PHE A 230 3.99 -30.21 -13.74
C PHE A 230 5.12 -30.58 -14.73
N VAL A 231 5.66 -29.56 -15.38
CA VAL A 231 6.82 -29.72 -16.28
C VAL A 231 8.01 -29.01 -15.67
N ARG A 232 9.15 -29.72 -15.62
CA ARG A 232 10.43 -29.20 -15.19
C ARG A 232 11.47 -29.44 -16.27
N VAL A 233 12.34 -28.46 -16.49
CA VAL A 233 13.54 -28.62 -17.30
C VAL A 233 14.75 -28.68 -16.36
N PRO A 234 15.38 -29.86 -16.18
CA PRO A 234 16.59 -29.95 -15.38
C PRO A 234 17.69 -29.04 -15.94
N SER A 235 18.45 -28.38 -15.06
CA SER A 235 19.58 -27.55 -15.48
C SER A 235 20.66 -28.41 -16.19
N PRO A 236 21.30 -27.90 -17.25
CA PRO A 236 22.37 -28.64 -17.93
C PRO A 236 23.48 -29.00 -16.95
N ARG A 237 23.85 -30.29 -16.89
CA ARG A 237 25.04 -30.70 -16.15
C ARG A 237 26.27 -30.22 -16.90
N ILE A 238 27.06 -29.34 -16.30
CA ILE A 238 28.41 -29.06 -16.81
C ILE A 238 29.22 -30.33 -16.57
N GLN A 239 29.37 -31.15 -17.61
CA GLN A 239 30.34 -32.23 -17.59
C GLN A 239 31.70 -31.58 -17.36
N LYS A 240 32.35 -31.92 -16.24
CA LYS A 240 33.72 -31.53 -15.97
C LYS A 240 34.61 -32.37 -16.88
N THR A 241 34.65 -32.04 -18.17
CA THR A 241 35.58 -32.62 -19.12
C THR A 241 36.96 -32.01 -18.87
N THR A 242 37.91 -32.90 -18.57
CA THR A 242 39.35 -32.69 -18.76
C THR A 242 39.55 -32.03 -20.14
N PRO A 243 40.42 -31.02 -20.28
CA PRO A 243 40.48 -30.23 -21.50
C PRO A 243 41.17 -31.04 -22.59
N ASP A 244 40.37 -31.71 -23.43
CA ASP A 244 40.72 -31.97 -24.82
C ASP A 244 39.45 -32.31 -25.60
N THR A 245 39.26 -31.58 -26.70
CA THR A 245 38.13 -31.64 -27.64
C THR A 245 36.97 -30.68 -27.32
N ALA A 246 37.11 -29.46 -27.86
CA ALA A 246 36.00 -28.56 -28.09
C ALA A 246 35.02 -29.19 -29.10
N SER A 247 33.85 -29.61 -28.64
CA SER A 247 32.68 -29.81 -29.50
C SER A 247 31.66 -28.73 -29.20
N THR A 248 31.58 -27.76 -30.12
CA THR A 248 30.43 -26.88 -30.26
C THR A 248 29.27 -27.69 -30.82
N THR A 249 28.34 -28.07 -29.97
CA THR A 249 27.01 -28.47 -30.42
C THR A 249 26.02 -27.58 -29.69
N ALA A 250 25.32 -26.76 -30.47
CA ALA A 250 24.14 -26.02 -30.02
C ALA A 250 23.20 -26.96 -29.26
N PRO A 251 22.37 -26.49 -28.31
CA PRO A 251 21.32 -27.32 -27.74
C PRO A 251 20.31 -27.62 -28.84
N GLN A 252 20.55 -28.71 -29.59
CA GLN A 252 19.53 -29.34 -30.40
C GLN A 252 18.42 -29.71 -29.43
N ALA A 253 17.24 -29.17 -29.74
CA ALA A 253 15.99 -29.43 -29.05
C ALA A 253 15.96 -30.87 -28.56
N ALA A 254 15.81 -31.04 -27.24
CA ALA A 254 15.63 -32.31 -26.59
C ALA A 254 14.66 -33.15 -27.42
N ASP A 255 15.24 -34.13 -28.14
CA ASP A 255 14.45 -35.19 -28.73
C ASP A 255 13.58 -35.73 -27.60
N LYS A 256 12.30 -35.78 -27.89
CA LYS A 256 11.16 -35.94 -27.00
C LYS A 256 11.13 -37.35 -26.40
N PHE A 257 12.20 -37.77 -25.74
CA PHE A 257 12.23 -38.96 -24.92
C PHE A 257 11.39 -38.66 -23.69
N LEU A 258 10.10 -39.01 -23.79
CA LEU A 258 9.27 -39.18 -22.61
C LEU A 258 9.90 -40.32 -21.81
N PRO A 259 10.44 -40.07 -20.62
CA PRO A 259 10.91 -41.17 -19.79
C PRO A 259 9.75 -42.12 -19.57
N THR A 260 9.99 -43.40 -19.82
CA THR A 260 8.90 -44.35 -20.05
C THR A 260 8.32 -44.91 -18.76
N ASP A 261 9.08 -44.94 -17.67
CA ASP A 261 8.66 -45.63 -16.44
C ASP A 261 9.10 -44.92 -15.15
N PHE A 262 8.27 -45.05 -14.12
CA PHE A 262 8.59 -44.63 -12.76
C PHE A 262 9.52 -45.64 -12.09
N VAL A 263 10.54 -45.14 -11.39
CA VAL A 263 11.51 -45.93 -10.63
C VAL A 263 11.37 -45.67 -9.13
N ASP A 264 11.73 -46.66 -8.32
CA ASP A 264 11.82 -46.49 -6.87
C ASP A 264 13.04 -45.64 -6.51
N LYS A 265 12.82 -44.63 -5.68
CA LYS A 265 13.86 -43.80 -5.06
C LYS A 265 13.54 -43.58 -3.58
N VAL A 266 14.57 -43.29 -2.80
CA VAL A 266 14.43 -42.78 -1.44
C VAL A 266 14.80 -41.31 -1.44
N VAL A 267 13.86 -40.45 -1.06
CA VAL A 267 14.02 -38.99 -1.05
C VAL A 267 13.50 -38.47 0.29
N GLU A 268 14.28 -37.64 0.99
CA GLU A 268 13.91 -37.13 2.34
C GLU A 268 13.47 -38.25 3.30
N ASN A 269 14.20 -39.38 3.27
CA ASN A 269 13.94 -40.59 4.06
C ASN A 269 12.53 -41.19 3.84
N ARG A 270 12.00 -41.10 2.62
CA ARG A 270 10.71 -41.67 2.22
C ARG A 270 10.80 -42.43 0.92
N ASP A 271 10.07 -43.54 0.86
CA ASP A 271 9.83 -44.28 -0.37
C ASP A 271 9.07 -43.40 -1.35
N THR A 272 9.66 -43.21 -2.52
CA THR A 272 9.22 -42.27 -3.52
C THR A 272 9.26 -42.93 -4.88
N ARG A 273 8.20 -42.77 -5.64
CA ARG A 273 8.15 -43.18 -7.04
C ARG A 273 8.50 -41.96 -7.88
N ALA A 274 9.54 -42.06 -8.70
CA ALA A 274 10.07 -40.93 -9.46
C ALA A 274 10.15 -41.24 -10.95
N LEU A 275 9.71 -40.27 -11.76
CA LEU A 275 9.98 -40.22 -13.18
C LEU A 275 11.30 -39.48 -13.40
N VAL A 276 12.27 -40.16 -14.00
CA VAL A 276 13.64 -39.66 -14.14
C VAL A 276 14.07 -39.60 -15.60
N THR A 277 14.92 -38.62 -15.94
CA THR A 277 15.60 -38.60 -17.24
C THR A 277 16.64 -39.72 -17.32
N PRO A 278 17.15 -40.05 -18.51
CA PRO A 278 18.29 -40.97 -18.67
C PRO A 278 19.54 -40.55 -17.86
N GLU A 279 19.72 -39.25 -17.63
CA GLU A 279 20.82 -38.71 -16.82
C GLU A 279 20.56 -38.90 -15.30
N GLY A 280 19.35 -39.30 -14.91
CA GLY A 280 18.94 -39.56 -13.54
C GLY A 280 18.28 -38.37 -12.84
N ASP A 281 18.02 -37.27 -13.57
CA ASP A 281 17.35 -36.08 -13.03
C ASP A 281 15.86 -36.33 -12.83
N ILE A 282 15.31 -35.87 -11.69
CA ILE A 282 13.88 -36.03 -11.40
C ILE A 282 13.08 -35.00 -12.22
N LEU A 283 12.10 -35.48 -12.98
CA LEU A 283 11.11 -34.67 -13.69
C LEU A 283 9.81 -34.54 -12.88
N MET A 284 9.43 -35.63 -12.23
CA MET A 284 8.24 -35.74 -11.39
C MET A 284 8.46 -36.81 -10.35
N LEU A 285 7.89 -36.64 -9.17
CA LEU A 285 7.87 -37.65 -8.13
C LEU A 285 6.55 -37.61 -7.38
N TRP A 286 6.17 -38.75 -6.82
CA TRP A 286 5.09 -38.80 -5.85
C TRP A 286 5.44 -39.72 -4.68
N THR A 287 4.91 -39.38 -3.51
CA THR A 287 5.11 -40.13 -2.27
C THR A 287 3.92 -39.93 -1.33
N PHE A 288 3.74 -40.83 -0.37
CA PHE A 288 2.78 -40.66 0.71
C PHE A 288 3.50 -40.09 1.94
N LEU A 289 3.07 -38.91 2.39
CA LEU A 289 3.63 -38.24 3.57
C LEU A 289 3.12 -38.87 4.89
N GLY A 290 2.03 -39.63 4.77
CA GLY A 290 1.43 -40.48 5.78
C GLY A 290 0.32 -41.32 5.13
N ARG A 291 -0.47 -42.06 5.92
CA ARG A 291 -1.54 -42.92 5.37
C ARG A 291 -2.69 -42.14 4.72
N ALA A 292 -2.84 -40.86 5.06
CA ALA A 292 -3.96 -40.02 4.62
C ALA A 292 -3.56 -38.91 3.63
N THR A 293 -2.27 -38.80 3.28
CA THR A 293 -1.77 -37.67 2.47
C THR A 293 -0.80 -38.14 1.40
N ALA A 294 -1.19 -37.96 0.15
CA ALA A 294 -0.32 -38.14 -1.01
C ALA A 294 0.20 -36.78 -1.49
N LEU A 295 1.46 -36.74 -1.91
CA LEU A 295 2.11 -35.59 -2.50
C LEU A 295 2.63 -35.96 -3.89
N ILE A 296 2.37 -35.08 -4.86
CA ILE A 296 2.96 -35.12 -6.20
C ILE A 296 3.71 -33.80 -6.40
N THR A 297 4.94 -33.84 -6.93
CA THR A 297 5.72 -32.64 -7.22
C THR A 297 6.75 -32.90 -8.32
N THR A 298 7.44 -31.86 -8.78
CA THR A 298 8.42 -31.89 -9.87
C THR A 298 9.86 -32.09 -9.39
N ASN A 299 10.17 -31.85 -8.11
CA ASN A 299 11.53 -32.00 -7.58
C ASN A 299 11.59 -32.32 -6.07
N GLU A 300 12.79 -32.69 -5.61
CA GLU A 300 13.08 -33.00 -4.21
C GLU A 300 13.03 -31.78 -3.27
N TYR A 301 13.40 -30.59 -3.76
CA TYR A 301 13.41 -29.38 -2.95
C TYR A 301 11.99 -28.96 -2.51
N THR A 302 11.01 -29.07 -3.41
CA THR A 302 9.60 -28.84 -3.10
C THR A 302 9.05 -29.90 -2.17
N LEU A 303 9.45 -31.17 -2.31
CA LEU A 303 9.11 -32.22 -1.35
C LEU A 303 9.62 -31.86 0.06
N ARG A 304 10.89 -31.45 0.19
CA ARG A 304 11.48 -31.00 1.45
C ARG A 304 10.71 -29.81 2.04
N GLN A 305 10.38 -28.83 1.21
CA GLN A 305 9.64 -27.65 1.65
C GLN A 305 8.27 -28.03 2.20
N VAL A 306 7.51 -28.86 1.49
CA VAL A 306 6.20 -29.34 1.95
C VAL A 306 6.31 -30.12 3.26
N ILE A 307 7.32 -30.98 3.42
CA ILE A 307 7.57 -31.70 4.67
C ILE A 307 7.87 -30.72 5.82
N SER A 308 8.71 -29.72 5.58
CA SER A 308 9.04 -28.68 6.57
C SER A 308 7.80 -27.90 7.01
N SER A 309 6.94 -27.51 6.06
CA SER A 309 5.70 -26.79 6.34
C SER A 309 4.64 -27.63 7.06
N LEU A 310 4.65 -28.96 6.88
CA LEU A 310 3.78 -29.86 7.67
C LEU A 310 4.20 -29.96 9.14
N GLN A 311 5.50 -29.82 9.41
CA GLN A 311 6.06 -29.87 10.76
C GLN A 311 5.93 -28.53 11.49
N SER A 312 5.76 -27.44 10.75
CA SER A 312 5.54 -26.09 11.26
C SER A 312 4.07 -25.72 11.06
N PRO A 313 3.14 -26.19 11.93
CA PRO A 313 1.73 -25.88 11.78
C PRO A 313 1.52 -24.36 11.77
N ALA A 314 0.48 -23.92 11.05
CA ALA A 314 0.14 -22.52 10.92
C ALA A 314 0.21 -21.78 12.26
N ALA A 315 1.04 -20.72 12.30
CA ALA A 315 1.05 -19.78 13.41
C ALA A 315 -0.40 -19.37 13.66
N THR A 316 -0.90 -19.74 14.83
CA THR A 316 -2.24 -19.38 15.25
C THR A 316 -2.20 -17.86 15.47
N PRO A 317 -3.12 -17.07 14.87
CA PRO A 317 -3.14 -15.62 15.06
C PRO A 317 -3.33 -15.24 16.52
#